data_AF-A0A8T6I488-F1
#
_entry.id   AF-A0A8T6I488-F1
#
_cell.length_a   1.000
_cell.length_b   1.000
_cell.length_c   1.000
_cell.angle_alpha   90.00
_cell.angle_beta   90.00
_cell.angle_gamma   90.00
#
_symmetry.space_group_name_H-M   'P 1'
#
loop_
_entity.id
_entity.type
_entity.pdbx_description
1 polymer ?
#
loop_
_entity_poly.entity_id
_entity_poly.type
_entity_poly.pdbx_seq_one_letter_code
_entity_poly.pdbx_strand_id
1 'polypeptide(L)'
;MTEGHDILPFLLYALTVAALLAVSLTAAWFIGAKARHGGARTLPFESGVVPAGDAEESRFSIEFYLIAMFFVIFDLETIFIIGWAVAFFELGWRGYIGAGVFIVILLIALVYEYRSGALDWGIKSRHARTPGYARAGAGDSAGSG
;
A
#
# COMPACT_ATOMS: atom_id res chain seq x y z
N MET A 1 -29.44 24.43 -13.55
CA MET A 1 -29.23 23.68 -14.80
C MET A 1 -28.37 24.54 -15.70
N THR A 2 -27.07 24.53 -15.49
CA THR A 2 -26.08 25.11 -16.41
C THR A 2 -25.07 24.00 -16.67
N GLU A 3 -25.26 23.32 -17.79
CA GLU A 3 -24.49 23.47 -19.04
C GLU A 3 -23.10 22.81 -18.90
N GLY A 4 -22.81 21.77 -19.69
CA GLY A 4 -21.60 20.92 -19.59
C GLY A 4 -20.23 21.61 -19.79
N HIS A 5 -20.17 22.93 -19.70
CA HIS A 5 -18.98 23.75 -19.82
C HIS A 5 -18.18 23.86 -18.51
N ASP A 6 -18.79 23.59 -17.35
CA ASP A 6 -18.10 23.70 -16.04
C ASP A 6 -17.11 22.54 -15.77
N ILE A 7 -17.34 21.38 -16.39
CA ILE A 7 -16.42 20.22 -16.33
C ILE A 7 -15.29 20.30 -17.36
N LEU A 8 -15.49 21.08 -18.43
CA LEU A 8 -14.54 21.26 -19.51
C LEU A 8 -13.19 21.83 -19.04
N PRO A 9 -13.11 22.88 -18.18
CA PRO A 9 -11.82 23.36 -17.66
C PRO A 9 -11.12 22.31 -16.80
N PHE A 10 -11.86 21.51 -16.02
CA PHE A 10 -11.28 20.42 -15.22
C PHE A 10 -10.67 19.33 -16.11
N LEU A 11 -11.40 18.90 -17.14
CA LEU A 11 -10.92 17.91 -18.10
C LEU A 11 -9.71 18.41 -18.90
N LEU A 12 -9.74 19.67 -19.36
CA LEU A 12 -8.61 20.28 -20.06
C LEU A 12 -7.37 20.38 -19.17
N TYR A 13 -7.54 20.74 -17.90
CA TYR A 13 -6.45 20.75 -16.92
C TYR A 13 -5.86 19.35 -16.73
N ALA A 14 -6.69 18.35 -16.45
CA ALA A 14 -6.25 16.97 -16.27
C ALA A 14 -5.52 16.43 -17.52
N LEU A 15 -6.07 16.71 -18.72
CA LEU A 15 -5.45 16.33 -19.99
C LEU A 15 -4.09 17.02 -20.18
N THR A 16 -4.00 18.30 -19.85
CA THR A 16 -2.75 19.07 -20.00
C THR A 16 -1.67 18.56 -19.06
N VAL A 17 -2.02 18.24 -17.80
CA VAL A 17 -1.09 17.61 -16.85
C VAL A 17 -0.65 16.24 -17.36
N ALA A 18 -1.59 15.40 -17.81
CA ALA A 18 -1.27 14.08 -18.36
C ALA A 18 -0.38 14.18 -19.61
N ALA A 19 -0.67 15.12 -20.51
CA ALA A 19 0.13 15.38 -21.70
C ALA A 19 1.54 15.87 -21.35
N LEU A 20 1.67 16.77 -20.36
CA LEU A 20 2.97 17.25 -19.89
C LEU A 20 3.81 16.10 -19.31
N LEU A 21 3.20 15.23 -18.50
CA LEU A 21 3.86 14.04 -17.96
C LEU A 21 4.27 13.09 -19.09
N ALA A 22 3.40 12.82 -20.06
CA ALA A 22 3.70 11.97 -21.20
C ALA A 22 4.85 12.52 -22.06
N VAL A 23 4.85 13.83 -22.36
CA VAL A 23 5.93 14.50 -23.08
C VAL A 23 7.23 14.45 -22.30
N SER A 24 7.18 14.71 -20.99
CA SER A 24 8.36 14.67 -20.12
C SER A 24 8.98 13.27 -20.05
N LEU A 25 8.15 12.23 -19.88
CA LEU A 25 8.59 10.83 -19.89
C LEU A 25 9.13 10.41 -21.26
N THR A 26 8.47 10.84 -22.34
CA THR A 26 8.92 10.55 -23.71
C THR A 26 10.25 11.24 -24.02
N ALA A 27 10.40 12.51 -23.63
CA ALA A 27 11.66 13.24 -23.77
C ALA A 27 12.78 12.59 -22.93
N ALA A 28 12.49 12.23 -21.68
CA ALA A 28 13.42 11.49 -20.82
C ALA A 28 13.81 10.15 -21.43
N TRP A 29 12.87 9.44 -22.06
CA TRP A 29 13.16 8.20 -22.79
C TRP A 29 14.02 8.46 -24.03
N PHE A 30 13.70 9.44 -24.89
CA PHE A 30 14.52 9.74 -26.07
C PHE A 30 15.95 10.18 -25.73
N ILE A 31 16.11 10.99 -24.67
CA ILE A 31 17.42 11.47 -24.21
C ILE A 31 18.17 10.33 -23.47
N GLY A 32 17.47 9.57 -22.64
CA GLY A 32 18.00 8.52 -21.77
C GLY A 32 18.14 7.14 -22.43
N ALA A 33 17.53 6.88 -23.60
CA ALA A 33 17.56 5.61 -24.31
C ALA A 33 18.97 5.15 -24.70
N LYS A 34 19.96 6.06 -24.65
CA LYS A 34 21.37 5.73 -24.85
C LYS A 34 22.05 5.10 -23.61
N ALA A 35 21.37 5.05 -22.46
CA ALA A 35 21.84 4.34 -21.28
C ALA A 35 21.74 2.82 -21.51
N ARG A 36 22.85 2.28 -22.01
CA ARG A 36 23.15 0.86 -22.27
C ARG A 36 22.36 -0.13 -21.39
N HIS A 37 21.44 -0.85 -22.02
CA HIS A 37 20.66 -1.93 -21.43
C HIS A 37 21.52 -3.20 -21.44
N GLY A 38 22.05 -3.62 -20.29
CA GLY A 38 22.73 -4.90 -20.18
C GLY A 38 23.67 -5.02 -18.98
N GLY A 39 23.60 -6.16 -18.29
CA GLY A 39 24.46 -6.54 -17.17
C GLY A 39 23.85 -6.22 -15.81
N ALA A 40 24.70 -6.03 -14.80
CA ALA A 40 24.30 -5.85 -13.39
C ALA A 40 23.37 -4.64 -13.11
N ARG A 41 23.16 -3.73 -14.06
CA ARG A 41 22.25 -2.58 -13.93
C ARG A 41 20.77 -2.94 -14.07
N THR A 42 20.44 -4.11 -14.64
CA THR A 42 19.05 -4.57 -14.81
C THR A 42 18.64 -5.58 -13.74
N LEU A 43 19.55 -5.95 -12.84
CA LEU A 43 19.26 -6.81 -11.71
C LEU A 43 18.75 -5.96 -10.53
N PRO A 44 17.78 -6.45 -9.74
CA PRO A 44 17.42 -5.83 -8.47
C PRO A 44 18.68 -5.59 -7.62
N PHE A 45 18.81 -4.39 -7.07
CA PHE A 45 19.97 -4.03 -6.27
C PHE A 45 19.90 -4.71 -4.90
N GLU A 46 20.74 -5.72 -4.70
CA GLU A 46 20.88 -6.42 -3.42
C GLU A 46 22.37 -6.60 -3.10
N SER A 47 23.13 -5.50 -3.04
CA SER A 47 24.55 -5.48 -2.62
C SER A 47 25.47 -6.52 -3.29
N GLY A 48 25.24 -6.82 -4.57
CA GLY A 48 26.03 -7.80 -5.34
C GLY A 48 25.60 -9.26 -5.19
N VAL A 49 24.53 -9.53 -4.44
CA VAL A 49 23.88 -10.84 -4.38
C VAL A 49 22.91 -10.95 -5.57
N VAL A 50 23.04 -12.01 -6.36
CA VAL A 50 22.06 -12.32 -7.40
C VAL A 50 20.82 -12.86 -6.68
N PRO A 51 19.61 -12.32 -6.94
CA PRO A 51 18.39 -12.78 -6.26
C PRO A 51 18.25 -14.28 -6.46
N ALA A 52 18.42 -15.05 -5.37
CA ALA A 52 18.34 -16.49 -5.36
C ALA A 52 17.14 -16.87 -4.50
N GLY A 53 16.04 -17.21 -5.16
CA GLY A 53 14.80 -17.62 -4.53
C GLY A 53 13.60 -16.95 -5.17
N ASP A 54 12.56 -17.73 -5.40
CA ASP A 54 11.26 -17.20 -5.78
C ASP A 54 10.84 -16.21 -4.68
N ALA A 55 10.62 -14.93 -5.06
CA ALA A 55 10.08 -13.90 -4.18
C ALA A 55 8.70 -14.28 -3.57
N GLU A 56 8.17 -15.44 -3.97
CA GLU A 56 6.92 -16.08 -3.57
C GLU A 56 6.89 -16.52 -2.09
N GLU A 57 8.03 -16.76 -1.44
CA GLU A 57 8.04 -17.12 0.01
C GLU A 57 7.88 -15.94 0.96
N SER A 58 7.94 -14.69 0.47
CA SER A 58 7.59 -13.52 1.27
C SER A 58 6.07 -13.36 1.29
N ARG A 59 5.40 -14.20 2.06
CA ARG A 59 3.99 -14.01 2.43
C ARG A 59 3.83 -12.62 3.03
N PHE A 60 3.29 -11.69 2.24
CA PHE A 60 2.95 -10.35 2.70
C PHE A 60 2.08 -10.46 3.96
N SER A 61 2.42 -9.70 5.00
CA SER A 61 1.69 -9.77 6.25
C SER A 61 0.21 -9.39 6.04
N ILE A 62 -0.68 -10.08 6.75
CA ILE A 62 -2.12 -9.79 6.75
C ILE A 62 -2.42 -8.38 7.30
N GLU A 63 -1.47 -7.82 8.03
CA GLU A 63 -1.47 -6.49 8.61
C GLU A 63 -1.72 -5.39 7.57
N PHE A 64 -1.19 -5.54 6.34
CA PHE A 64 -1.47 -4.58 5.26
C PHE A 64 -2.93 -4.61 4.79
N TYR A 65 -3.55 -5.80 4.79
CA TYR A 65 -4.96 -5.94 4.45
C TYR A 65 -5.86 -5.29 5.50
N LEU A 66 -5.55 -5.48 6.80
CA LEU A 66 -6.31 -4.86 7.89
C LEU A 66 -6.28 -3.33 7.80
N ILE A 67 -5.12 -2.73 7.52
CA ILE A 67 -4.99 -1.27 7.32
C ILE A 67 -5.81 -0.80 6.10
N ALA A 68 -5.74 -1.53 4.98
CA ALA A 68 -6.49 -1.17 3.77
C ALA A 68 -8.01 -1.27 3.99
N MET A 69 -8.46 -2.33 4.65
CA MET A 69 -9.87 -2.52 4.99
C MET A 69 -10.37 -1.44 5.95
N PHE A 70 -9.57 -1.10 6.97
CA PHE A 70 -9.86 0.00 7.89
C PHE A 70 -9.98 1.34 7.15
N PHE A 71 -9.07 1.63 6.20
CA PHE A 71 -9.14 2.84 5.38
C PHE A 71 -10.45 2.91 4.57
N VAL A 72 -10.86 1.81 3.93
CA VAL A 72 -12.11 1.77 3.16
C VAL A 72 -13.34 1.99 4.04
N ILE A 73 -13.38 1.36 5.23
CA ILE A 73 -14.49 1.53 6.16
C ILE A 73 -14.56 2.98 6.67
N PHE A 74 -13.42 3.55 7.09
CA PHE A 74 -13.36 4.94 7.57
C PHE A 74 -13.68 5.97 6.46
N ASP A 75 -13.25 5.71 5.23
CA ASP A 75 -13.60 6.54 4.07
C ASP A 75 -15.11 6.50 3.80
N LEU A 76 -15.73 5.31 3.90
CA LEU A 76 -17.19 5.17 3.83
C LEU A 76 -17.91 5.90 4.97
N GLU A 77 -17.40 5.85 6.19
CA GLU A 77 -17.95 6.59 7.32
C GLU A 77 -17.93 8.11 7.08
N THR A 78 -16.84 8.61 6.49
CA THR A 78 -16.67 10.01 6.15
C THR A 78 -17.67 10.47 5.10
N ILE A 79 -18.01 9.64 4.10
CA ILE A 79 -19.02 10.00 3.08
C ILE A 79 -20.40 10.24 3.72
N PHE A 80 -20.76 9.50 4.78
CA PHE A 80 -22.02 9.69 5.49
C PHE A 80 -22.02 10.99 6.29
N ILE A 81 -20.89 11.33 6.94
CA ILE A 81 -20.75 12.60 7.67
C ILE A 81 -20.82 13.78 6.70
N ILE A 82 -20.16 13.69 5.53
CA ILE A 82 -20.22 14.74 4.50
C ILE A 82 -21.64 14.87 3.96
N GLY A 83 -22.31 13.74 3.66
CA GLY A 83 -23.69 13.75 3.18
C GLY A 83 -24.65 14.43 4.16
N TRP A 84 -24.51 14.12 5.46
CA TRP A 84 -25.23 14.83 6.50
C TRP A 84 -24.84 16.32 6.60
N ALA A 85 -23.55 16.66 6.49
CA ALA A 85 -23.07 18.03 6.59
C ALA A 85 -23.62 18.92 5.46
N VAL A 86 -23.73 18.39 4.24
CA VAL A 86 -24.36 19.08 3.10
C VAL A 86 -25.84 19.34 3.36
N ALA A 87 -26.55 18.38 3.96
CA ALA A 87 -27.98 18.49 4.26
C ALA A 87 -28.30 19.10 5.64
N PHE A 88 -27.30 19.63 6.35
CA PHE A 88 -27.41 20.04 7.76
C PHE A 88 -28.56 21.04 8.01
N PHE A 89 -28.66 22.06 7.16
CA PHE A 89 -29.67 23.12 7.29
C PHE A 89 -31.11 22.62 7.05
N GLU A 90 -31.28 21.59 6.23
CA GLU A 90 -32.60 21.01 5.91
C GLU A 90 -33.10 20.06 6.99
N LEU A 91 -32.17 19.34 7.64
CA LEU A 91 -32.50 18.31 8.63
C LEU A 91 -32.70 18.86 10.05
N GLY A 92 -32.12 20.03 10.37
CA GLY A 92 -32.24 20.67 11.68
C GLY A 92 -31.86 19.74 12.85
N TRP A 93 -32.58 19.88 13.97
CA TRP A 93 -32.26 19.15 15.21
C TRP A 93 -32.37 17.62 15.10
N ARG A 94 -33.31 17.12 14.27
CA ARG A 94 -33.50 15.67 14.07
C ARG A 94 -32.31 15.05 13.36
N GLY A 95 -31.76 15.71 12.33
CA GLY A 95 -30.53 15.26 11.70
C GLY A 95 -29.33 15.42 12.59
N TYR A 96 -29.26 16.48 13.40
CA TYR A 96 -28.16 16.66 14.35
C TYR A 96 -28.07 15.50 15.35
N ILE A 97 -29.20 15.10 15.96
CA ILE A 97 -29.23 13.91 16.84
C ILE A 97 -28.87 12.64 16.06
N GLY A 98 -29.43 12.47 14.85
CA GLY A 98 -29.14 11.32 14.00
C GLY A 98 -27.65 11.17 13.69
N ALA A 99 -27.00 12.27 13.28
CA ALA A 99 -25.56 12.30 13.03
C ALA A 99 -24.73 12.13 14.31
N GLY A 100 -25.17 12.70 15.43
CA GLY A 100 -24.52 12.50 16.73
C GLY A 100 -24.52 11.03 17.14
N VAL A 101 -25.66 10.34 17.02
CA VAL A 101 -25.76 8.89 17.30
C VAL A 101 -24.90 8.09 16.33
N PHE A 102 -24.92 8.45 15.04
CA PHE A 102 -24.08 7.82 14.03
C PHE A 102 -22.59 7.92 14.39
N ILE A 103 -22.09 9.14 14.67
CA ILE A 103 -20.71 9.39 15.08
C ILE A 103 -20.33 8.61 16.34
N VAL A 104 -21.22 8.51 17.33
CA VAL A 104 -20.98 7.72 18.55
C VAL A 104 -20.79 6.24 18.22
N ILE A 105 -21.62 5.68 17.33
CA ILE A 105 -21.48 4.28 16.89
C ILE A 105 -20.14 4.07 16.19
N LEU A 106 -19.73 5.00 15.31
CA LEU A 106 -18.43 4.94 14.63
C LEU A 106 -17.27 5.00 15.62
N LEU A 107 -17.36 5.89 16.62
CA LEU A 107 -16.37 5.99 17.70
C LEU A 107 -16.23 4.67 18.47
N ILE A 108 -17.35 4.00 18.77
CA ILE A 108 -17.33 2.70 19.45
C ILE A 108 -16.66 1.64 18.56
N ALA A 109 -17.01 1.58 17.28
CA ALA A 109 -16.41 0.66 16.31
C ALA A 109 -14.90 0.89 16.18
N LEU A 110 -14.46 2.15 16.06
CA LEU A 110 -13.06 2.55 15.99
C LEU A 110 -12.28 2.14 17.25
N VAL A 111 -12.83 2.40 18.44
CA VAL A 111 -12.19 2.03 19.70
C VAL A 111 -12.08 0.51 19.85
N TYR A 112 -13.10 -0.23 19.42
CA TYR A 112 -13.09 -1.69 19.43
C TYR A 112 -11.99 -2.26 18.51
N GLU A 113 -11.90 -1.76 17.28
CA GLU A 113 -10.90 -2.21 16.30
C GLU A 113 -9.48 -1.87 16.76
N TYR A 114 -9.29 -0.65 17.28
CA TYR A 114 -8.01 -0.21 17.84
C TYR A 114 -7.55 -1.12 19.00
N ARG A 115 -8.47 -1.52 19.88
CA ARG A 115 -8.17 -2.44 20.99
C ARG A 115 -7.96 -3.89 20.56
N SER A 116 -8.49 -4.30 19.41
CA SER A 116 -8.34 -5.68 18.90
C SER A 116 -6.95 -5.99 18.37
N GLY A 117 -6.04 -4.99 18.34
CA GLY A 117 -4.64 -5.21 17.96
C GLY A 117 -4.45 -5.42 16.45
N ALA A 118 -5.46 -5.10 15.63
CA ALA A 118 -5.35 -5.11 14.17
C ALA A 118 -4.25 -4.17 13.63
N LEU A 119 -3.82 -3.19 14.45
CA LEU A 119 -2.73 -2.27 14.20
C LEU A 119 -1.39 -2.65 14.86
N ASP A 120 -1.29 -3.78 15.59
CA ASP A 120 -0.09 -4.07 16.37
C ASP A 120 1.00 -4.71 15.49
N TRP A 121 1.98 -3.89 15.12
CA TRP A 121 3.13 -4.26 14.29
C TRP A 121 4.23 -4.93 15.13
N GLY A 122 3.98 -6.17 15.55
CA GLY A 122 4.99 -6.99 16.18
C GLY A 122 5.96 -7.59 15.15
N ILE A 123 7.21 -7.11 15.12
CA ILE A 123 8.31 -7.76 14.37
C ILE A 123 8.44 -9.20 14.87
N LYS A 124 7.85 -10.17 14.17
CA LYS A 124 8.08 -11.59 14.43
C LYS A 124 9.45 -11.94 13.88
N SER A 125 10.48 -11.78 14.69
CA SER A 125 11.84 -12.24 14.40
C SER A 125 11.81 -13.76 14.21
N ARG A 126 11.71 -14.19 12.95
CA ARG A 126 11.87 -15.60 12.59
C ARG A 126 13.29 -16.01 12.98
N HIS A 127 13.40 -16.88 13.99
CA HIS A 127 14.65 -17.53 14.34
C HIS A 127 15.21 -18.21 13.09
N ALA A 128 16.34 -17.70 12.60
CA ALA A 128 17.09 -18.34 11.54
C ALA A 128 17.51 -19.73 12.03
N ARG A 129 16.90 -20.78 11.48
CA ARG A 129 17.35 -22.15 11.71
C ARG A 129 18.72 -22.28 11.01
N THR A 130 19.78 -22.39 11.80
CA THR A 130 21.13 -22.68 11.31
C THR A 130 21.11 -23.98 10.51
N PRO A 131 21.48 -23.98 9.21
CA PRO A 131 21.53 -25.22 8.44
C PRO A 131 22.75 -26.05 8.90
N GLY A 132 22.51 -27.30 9.27
CA GLY A 132 23.52 -28.24 9.78
C GLY A 132 24.43 -28.82 8.70
N TYR A 133 25.20 -28.00 7.99
CA TYR A 133 26.24 -28.48 7.06
C TYR A 133 27.60 -28.75 7.74
N ALA A 134 27.74 -28.45 9.03
CA ALA A 134 29.02 -28.57 9.74
C ALA A 134 29.40 -30.00 10.20
N ARG A 135 28.69 -31.07 9.77
CA ARG A 135 28.95 -32.45 10.24
C ARG A 135 29.27 -33.49 9.18
N ALA A 136 29.38 -33.14 7.90
CA ALA A 136 29.57 -34.14 6.84
C ALA A 136 31.04 -34.37 6.38
N GLY A 137 32.03 -33.67 6.96
CA GLY A 137 33.41 -33.67 6.42
C GLY A 137 34.51 -34.32 7.27
N ALA A 138 34.20 -34.90 8.43
CA ALA A 138 35.23 -35.32 9.41
C ALA A 138 35.29 -36.84 9.66
N GLY A 139 35.11 -37.66 8.61
CA GLY A 139 34.99 -39.12 8.78
C GLY A 139 35.61 -40.01 7.72
N ASP A 140 36.45 -39.49 6.82
CA ASP A 140 37.02 -40.32 5.74
C ASP A 140 38.51 -40.05 5.53
N SER A 141 39.34 -40.49 6.49
CA SER A 141 40.79 -40.51 6.37
C SER A 141 41.45 -41.62 7.21
N ALA A 142 40.81 -42.79 7.28
CA ALA A 142 41.40 -43.97 7.92
C ALA A 142 41.04 -45.25 7.17
N GLY A 143 41.87 -45.66 6.20
CA GLY A 143 41.82 -47.04 5.68
C GLY A 143 42.27 -47.24 4.25
N SER A 144 43.58 -47.19 3.98
CA SER A 144 44.17 -47.96 2.89
C SER A 144 45.59 -48.37 3.27
N GLY A 145 45.72 -49.58 3.77
CA GLY A 145 46.96 -50.35 3.82
C GLY A 145 46.95 -51.41 2.73
#